data_AF-A0A235ENS6-F1
#
_entry.id   AF-A0A235ENS6-F1
#
_cell.length_a   1.000
_cell.length_b   1.000
_cell.length_c   1.000
_cell.angle_alpha   90.00
_cell.angle_beta   90.00
_cell.angle_gamma   90.00
#
_symmetry.space_group_name_H-M   'P 1'
#
loop_
_entity.id
_entity.type
_entity.pdbx_description
1 polymer ?
#
loop_
_entity_poly.entity_id
_entity_poly.type
_entity_poly.pdbx_seq_one_letter_code
_entity_poly.pdbx_strand_id
1 'polypeptide(L)'
;MSTPHINELREHLMGTLTSLRDRDNPMEPDRARAVAQVAGVLVDTARVEVEFLKATGADKSKFLGDQQDAPALPAPTGAPTAHNPFPNVRRHTLQD
;
A
#
# COMPACT_ATOMS: atom_id res chain seq x y z
N MET A 1 11.65 -4.88 13.55
CA MET A 1 10.47 -4.02 13.80
C MET A 1 9.78 -3.84 12.46
N SER A 2 8.49 -4.17 12.35
CA SER A 2 7.73 -3.98 11.10
C SER A 2 7.60 -2.49 10.81
N THR A 3 7.66 -2.11 9.54
CA THR A 3 7.53 -0.71 9.14
C THR A 3 6.03 -0.38 9.12
N PRO A 4 5.54 0.59 9.91
CA PRO A 4 4.11 0.84 10.01
C PRO A 4 3.54 1.25 8.65
N HIS A 5 2.54 0.49 8.20
CA HIS A 5 1.94 0.61 6.86
C HIS A 5 0.41 0.65 6.92
N ILE A 6 -0.25 1.24 5.91
CA ILE A 6 -1.71 1.38 5.86
C ILE A 6 -2.48 0.04 5.98
N ASN A 7 -1.88 -1.05 5.51
CA ASN A 7 -2.45 -2.39 5.64
C ASN A 7 -2.48 -2.86 7.10
N GLU A 8 -1.40 -2.64 7.86
CA GLU A 8 -1.37 -2.95 9.29
C GLU A 8 -2.41 -2.10 10.04
N LEU A 9 -2.56 -0.82 9.69
CA LEU A 9 -3.59 0.05 10.29
C LEU A 9 -5.01 -0.51 10.04
N ARG A 10 -5.29 -0.95 8.81
CA ARG A 10 -6.58 -1.55 8.44
C ARG A 10 -6.86 -2.82 9.24
N GLU A 11 -5.86 -3.69 9.40
CA GLU A 11 -5.98 -4.92 10.19
C GLU A 11 -6.30 -4.62 11.66
N HIS A 12 -5.60 -3.67 12.28
CA HIS A 12 -5.86 -3.28 13.67
C HIS A 12 -7.28 -2.71 13.84
N LEU A 13 -7.76 -1.88 12.90
CA LEU A 13 -9.13 -1.34 12.96
C LEU A 13 -10.19 -2.43 12.78
N MET A 14 -9.97 -3.40 11.91
CA MET A 14 -10.88 -4.54 11.77
C MET A 14 -10.86 -5.43 13.03
N GLY A 15 -9.69 -5.55 13.66
CA GLY A 15 -9.52 -6.18 14.96
C GLY A 15 -10.35 -5.49 16.05
N THR A 16 -10.28 -4.16 16.16
CA THR A 16 -11.08 -3.42 17.17
C THR A 16 -12.58 -3.54 16.94
N LEU A 17 -13.04 -3.55 15.69
CA LEU A 17 -14.46 -3.82 15.37
C LEU A 17 -14.88 -5.22 15.81
N THR A 18 -13.99 -6.21 15.63
CA THR A 18 -14.24 -7.59 16.10
C THR A 18 -14.32 -7.64 17.62
N SER A 19 -13.39 -6.99 18.33
CA SER A 19 -13.37 -6.91 19.79
C SER A 19 -14.55 -6.12 20.39
N LEU A 20 -15.09 -5.13 19.67
CA LEU A 20 -16.32 -4.45 20.09
C LEU A 20 -17.57 -5.33 19.96
N ARG A 21 -17.57 -6.28 19.01
CA ARG A 21 -18.70 -7.18 18.76
C ARG A 21 -18.66 -8.43 19.65
N ASP A 22 -17.51 -8.71 20.27
CA ASP A 22 -17.35 -9.82 21.21
C ASP A 22 -18.30 -9.64 22.40
N ARG A 23 -19.15 -10.65 22.66
CA ARG A 23 -20.13 -10.63 23.75
C ARG A 23 -19.57 -11.18 25.06
N ASP A 24 -18.53 -12.01 24.96
CA ASP A 24 -17.92 -12.69 26.11
C ASP A 24 -16.82 -11.81 26.72
N ASN A 25 -16.09 -11.06 25.90
CA ASN A 25 -15.09 -10.09 26.34
C ASN A 25 -15.06 -8.82 25.47
N PRO A 26 -16.08 -7.95 25.58
CA PRO A 26 -16.18 -6.73 24.78
C PRO A 26 -15.07 -5.73 25.12
N MET A 27 -14.52 -5.09 24.10
CA MET A 27 -13.63 -3.94 24.29
C MET A 27 -14.39 -2.73 24.87
N GLU A 28 -13.71 -1.98 25.73
CA GLU A 28 -14.23 -0.75 26.33
C GLU A 28 -14.46 0.34 25.24
N PRO A 29 -15.65 0.97 25.18
CA PRO A 29 -16.01 1.90 24.10
C PRO A 29 -15.12 3.14 23.98
N ASP A 30 -14.64 3.72 25.09
CA ASP A 30 -13.79 4.92 25.05
C ASP A 30 -12.41 4.60 24.49
N ARG A 31 -11.86 3.42 24.81
CA ARG A 31 -10.67 2.88 24.14
C ARG A 31 -10.88 2.74 22.64
N ALA A 32 -12.05 2.26 22.20
CA ALA A 32 -12.35 2.16 20.78
C ALA A 32 -12.38 3.52 20.09
N ARG A 33 -13.00 4.52 20.74
CA ARG A 33 -13.03 5.91 20.26
C ARG A 33 -11.63 6.49 20.14
N ALA A 34 -10.77 6.27 21.13
CA ALA A 34 -9.38 6.73 21.09
C ALA A 34 -8.61 6.12 19.91
N VAL A 35 -8.77 4.81 19.66
CA VAL A 35 -8.14 4.15 18.50
C VAL A 35 -8.66 4.73 17.18
N ALA A 36 -9.97 4.95 17.06
CA ALA A 36 -10.57 5.52 15.86
C ALA A 36 -10.06 6.95 15.57
N GLN A 37 -9.87 7.77 16.60
CA GLN A 37 -9.32 9.12 16.47
C GLN A 37 -7.88 9.10 15.95
N VAL A 38 -7.00 8.27 16.53
CA VAL A 38 -5.60 8.15 16.09
C VAL A 38 -5.53 7.63 14.66
N ALA A 39 -6.37 6.64 14.32
CA ALA A 39 -6.45 6.13 12.96
C ALA A 39 -6.90 7.20 11.94
N GLY A 40 -7.83 8.07 12.31
CA GLY A 40 -8.22 9.22 11.49
C GLY A 40 -7.03 10.12 11.16
N VAL A 41 -6.24 10.49 12.17
CA VAL A 41 -5.02 11.30 11.98
C VAL A 41 -4.03 10.61 11.03
N LEU A 42 -3.84 9.29 11.16
CA LEU A 42 -2.97 8.54 10.26
C LEU A 42 -3.49 8.54 8.81
N VAL A 43 -4.79 8.39 8.60
CA VAL A 43 -5.39 8.48 7.26
C VAL A 43 -5.22 9.88 6.66
N ASP A 44 -5.36 10.93 7.47
CA ASP A 44 -5.12 12.30 7.03
C ASP A 44 -3.65 12.50 6.62
N THR A 45 -2.68 11.95 7.36
CA THR A 45 -1.27 11.98 6.95
C THR A 45 -1.04 11.23 5.63
N ALA A 46 -1.70 10.09 5.43
CA ALA A 46 -1.62 9.33 4.19
C ALA A 46 -2.15 10.12 2.99
N ARG A 47 -3.21 10.88 3.20
CA ARG A 47 -3.79 11.74 2.16
C ARG A 47 -2.83 12.85 1.75
N VAL A 48 -2.16 13.48 2.71
CA VAL A 48 -1.12 14.48 2.41
C VAL A 48 0.03 13.86 1.61
N GLU A 49 0.42 12.62 1.92
CA GLU A 49 1.41 11.91 1.11
C GLU A 49 0.93 11.67 -0.33
N VAL A 50 -0.33 11.27 -0.54
CA VAL A 50 -0.91 11.13 -1.90
C VAL A 50 -0.88 12.46 -2.65
N GLU A 51 -1.22 13.57 -1.97
CA GLU A 51 -1.18 14.91 -2.57
C GLU A 51 0.25 15.32 -2.94
N PHE A 52 1.23 15.00 -2.08
CA PHE A 52 2.65 15.20 -2.36
C PHE A 52 3.11 14.40 -3.59
N LEU A 53 2.74 13.12 -3.70
CA LEU A 53 3.07 12.29 -4.86
C LEU A 53 2.52 12.89 -6.17
N LYS A 54 1.24 13.30 -6.14
CA LYS A 54 0.59 13.94 -7.30
C LYS A 54 1.27 15.25 -7.70
N ALA A 55 1.68 16.06 -6.73
CA ALA A 55 2.32 17.35 -6.98
C ALA A 55 3.76 17.23 -7.50
N THR A 56 4.49 16.21 -7.05
CA THR A 56 5.91 16.00 -7.41
C THR A 56 6.10 15.08 -8.61
N GLY A 57 5.05 14.37 -9.03
CA GLY A 57 5.15 13.33 -10.06
C GLY A 57 5.90 12.10 -9.58
N ALA A 58 6.04 11.92 -8.25
CA ALA A 58 6.65 10.73 -7.68
C ALA A 58 5.64 9.57 -7.65
N ASP A 59 6.10 8.37 -8.04
CA ASP A 59 5.23 7.19 -8.15
C ASP A 59 5.13 6.37 -6.85
N LYS A 60 5.89 6.71 -5.80
CA LYS A 60 6.09 5.85 -4.62
C LYS A 60 6.04 6.60 -3.30
N SER A 61 5.29 6.07 -2.34
CA SER A 61 5.29 6.49 -0.94
C SER A 61 5.68 5.32 -0.04
N LYS A 62 6.51 5.61 0.96
CA LYS A 62 6.94 4.62 1.96
C LYS A 62 5.80 4.19 2.89
N PHE A 63 4.78 5.04 3.07
CA PHE A 63 3.61 4.76 3.91
C PHE A 63 2.51 3.98 3.17
N LEU A 64 2.33 4.27 1.88
CA LEU A 64 1.34 3.62 1.01
C LEU A 64 1.85 2.31 0.38
N GLY A 65 3.15 2.07 0.50
CA GLY A 65 3.82 0.82 0.11
C GLY A 65 4.66 0.99 -1.14
N ASP A 66 5.78 0.29 -1.17
CA ASP A 66 6.44 -0.02 -2.43
C ASP A 66 5.57 -1.06 -3.15
N GLN A 67 5.24 -0.81 -4.43
CA GLN A 67 4.71 -1.85 -5.32
C GLN A 67 5.81 -2.89 -5.54
N GLN A 68 6.07 -3.75 -4.56
CA GLN A 68 7.07 -4.81 -4.67
C GLN A 68 6.51 -6.03 -5.40
N ASP A 69 5.18 -6.07 -5.64
CA ASP A 69 4.49 -7.16 -6.35
C ASP A 69 4.21 -6.86 -7.83
N ALA A 70 4.51 -5.65 -8.32
CA ALA A 70 4.60 -5.47 -9.77
C ALA A 70 5.89 -6.15 -10.22
N PRO A 71 5.85 -7.16 -11.13
CA PRO A 71 7.07 -7.77 -11.63
C PRO A 71 7.95 -6.65 -12.19
N ALA A 72 9.11 -6.43 -11.55
CA ALA A 72 10.09 -5.50 -12.08
C ALA A 72 10.34 -5.90 -13.54
N LEU A 73 10.33 -4.92 -14.45
CA LEU A 73 10.69 -5.21 -15.83
C LEU A 73 12.08 -5.85 -15.81
N PRO A 74 12.30 -6.94 -16.57
CA PRO A 74 13.62 -7.56 -16.64
C PRO A 74 14.65 -6.49 -17.01
N ALA A 75 15.82 -6.56 -16.38
CA ALA A 75 16.92 -5.65 -16.69
C ALA A 75 17.17 -5.66 -18.21
N PRO A 76 17.46 -4.51 -18.84
CA PRO A 76 17.73 -4.45 -20.27
C PRO A 76 18.85 -5.42 -20.64
N THR A 77 18.55 -6.35 -21.55
CA THR A 77 19.52 -7.36 -22.03
C THR A 77 20.63 -6.71 -22.89
N GLY A 78 20.45 -5.43 -23.26
CA GLY A 78 21.43 -4.60 -23.95
C GLY A 78 20.88 -3.19 -24.23
N ALA A 79 21.72 -2.30 -24.76
CA ALA A 79 21.29 -0.98 -25.22
C ALA A 79 20.46 -1.10 -26.51
N PRO A 80 19.42 -0.27 -26.71
CA PRO A 80 18.65 -0.27 -27.95
C PRO A 80 19.57 0.07 -29.14
N THR A 81 19.43 -0.68 -30.23
CA THR A 81 20.15 -0.44 -31.49
C THR A 81 19.15 -0.17 -32.62
N ALA A 82 19.61 0.40 -33.73
CA ALA A 82 18.74 0.63 -34.91
C ALA A 82 18.04 -0.65 -35.40
N HIS A 83 18.67 -1.82 -35.23
CA HIS A 83 18.11 -3.12 -35.62
C HIS A 83 17.31 -3.80 -34.49
N ASN A 84 17.49 -3.36 -33.24
CA ASN A 84 16.72 -3.86 -32.09
C ASN A 84 16.38 -2.69 -31.14
N PRO A 85 15.36 -1.89 -31.47
CA PRO A 85 14.98 -0.72 -30.68
C PRO A 85 14.30 -1.08 -29.35
N PHE A 86 13.80 -2.31 -29.20
CA PHE A 86 13.09 -2.77 -28.01
C PHE A 86 13.70 -4.09 -27.49
N PRO A 87 14.84 -4.03 -26.76
CA PRO A 87 15.58 -5.22 -26.33
C PRO A 87 14.82 -6.09 -25.31
N ASN A 88 13.77 -5.57 -24.69
CA ASN A 88 12.90 -6.30 -23.76
C ASN A 88 11.46 -6.27 -24.27
N VAL A 89 10.89 -7.43 -24.61
CA VAL A 89 9.48 -7.55 -25.03
C VAL A 89 8.78 -8.59 -24.17
N ARG A 90 7.66 -8.23 -23.54
CA ARG A 90 6.77 -9.16 -22.83
C ARG A 90 5.56 -9.44 -23.70
N ARG A 91 5.40 -10.68 -24.16
CA ARG A 91 4.22 -11.13 -24.93
C ARG A 91 3.30 -11.92 -24.01
N HIS A 92 2.05 -11.49 -23.90
CA HIS A 92 1.00 -12.25 -23.24
C HIS A 92 0.25 -13.07 -24.30
N THR A 93 0.15 -14.38 -24.09
CA THR A 93 -0.70 -15.26 -24.91
C THR A 93 -1.85 -15.73 -24.04
N LEU A 94 -3.07 -15.63 -24.56
CA LEU A 94 -4.23 -16.30 -23.96
C LEU A 94 -4.00 -17.82 -24.15
N GLN A 95 -4.10 -18.61 -23.08
CA GLN A 95 -4.14 -20.07 -23.17
C GLN A 95 -5.61 -20.48 -23.35
N ASP A 96 -5.88 -21.35 -24.32
CA ASP A 96 -7.21 -21.92 -24.59
C ASP A 96 -7.69 -22.84 -23.45
#